data_AF-A0A174SUW7-F1
#
_entry.id   AF-A0A174SUW7-F1
#
_cell.length_a   1.000
_cell.length_b   1.000
_cell.length_c   1.000
_cell.angle_alpha   90.00
_cell.angle_beta   90.00
_cell.angle_gamma   90.00
#
_symmetry.space_group_name_H-M   'P 1'
#
loop_
_entity.id
_entity.type
_entity.pdbx_description
1 polymer ?
#
loop_
_entity_poly.entity_id
_entity_poly.type
_entity_poly.pdbx_seq_one_letter_code
_entity_poly.pdbx_strand_id
1 'polypeptide(L)'
;MFSKKLLIPLLSLSLLVTPAYSSHAAENAEAAETSVEGQGMLSPSSSSESSESVFNGSGAGTSSEPVTDEKLETILKQVQSQLPAENGTWAVFISDLVNGTEGSLNDQKMQAASLIKLYIMGAVYENYDQITGQYGRDSVDSNLYSMITVSDNDAANTLTTYLGGGDSAAGMQAVNSFCQAHGYDQTHMGRMLLASNENDDNYTSVGDCGHLLQEIYKQDTSGYTHATDMFNLLKAQTRCNKIPAQLPEGVKTANKTGELDNVENDAGIIYDSKNDVVIVFMSQNLSSAGSAQNTIATLSRTIYDYYN
;
A
#
# COMPACT_ATOMS: atom_id res chain seq x y z
N MET A 1 37.12 26.93 -45.45
CA MET A 1 36.58 28.07 -44.68
C MET A 1 35.24 27.61 -44.11
N PHE A 2 34.95 27.44 -42.82
CA PHE A 2 35.63 27.74 -41.56
C PHE A 2 35.49 26.53 -40.64
N SER A 3 36.51 26.33 -39.81
CA SER A 3 36.63 25.33 -38.75
C SER A 3 36.29 25.96 -37.39
N LYS A 4 36.14 25.12 -36.34
CA LYS A 4 36.12 25.40 -34.89
C LYS A 4 34.71 25.54 -34.27
N LYS A 5 34.39 25.03 -33.08
CA LYS A 5 35.21 24.43 -32.00
C LYS A 5 34.30 23.67 -31.01
N LEU A 6 34.84 22.59 -30.49
CA LEU A 6 34.39 21.85 -29.30
C LEU A 6 34.61 22.70 -28.03
N LEU A 7 33.68 22.67 -27.06
CA LEU A 7 33.93 23.10 -25.69
C LEU A 7 33.12 22.25 -24.69
N ILE A 8 33.85 21.57 -23.81
CA ILE A 8 33.43 20.88 -22.59
C ILE A 8 33.77 21.81 -21.42
N PRO A 9 32.94 21.91 -20.37
CA PRO A 9 33.39 22.28 -19.02
C PRO A 9 33.26 21.06 -18.08
N LEU A 10 34.37 20.49 -17.63
CA LEU A 10 35.07 20.77 -16.35
C LEU A 10 34.33 20.21 -15.12
N LEU A 11 34.76 19.01 -14.70
CA LEU A 11 34.57 18.48 -13.34
C LEU A 11 35.28 19.41 -12.33
N SER A 12 34.55 19.82 -11.29
CA SER A 12 35.16 20.37 -10.06
C SER A 12 35.26 19.26 -9.02
N LEU A 13 36.51 18.90 -8.72
CA LEU A 13 36.94 18.05 -7.63
C LEU A 13 36.98 18.89 -6.35
N SER A 14 36.25 18.49 -5.31
CA SER A 14 36.41 19.02 -3.95
C SER A 14 36.65 17.87 -2.99
N LEU A 15 37.94 17.62 -2.72
CA LEU A 15 38.41 16.98 -1.49
C LEU A 15 38.31 17.98 -0.34
N LEU A 16 38.10 17.43 0.86
CA LEU A 16 38.57 17.80 2.21
C LEU A 16 37.36 17.71 3.16
N VAL A 17 37.41 17.26 4.41
CA VAL A 17 38.40 16.62 5.29
C VAL A 17 37.54 16.12 6.47
N THR A 18 37.79 14.92 6.97
CA THR A 18 37.15 14.41 8.19
C THR A 18 37.75 15.09 9.44
N PRO A 19 36.93 15.44 10.45
CA PRO A 19 37.43 15.57 11.81
C PRO A 19 37.16 14.28 12.57
N ALA A 20 38.23 13.71 13.12
CA ALA A 20 38.19 12.71 14.16
C ALA A 20 37.65 13.34 15.45
N TYR A 21 36.62 12.73 16.05
CA TYR A 21 36.21 13.06 17.42
C TYR A 21 36.95 12.15 18.40
N SER A 22 37.78 12.79 19.22
CA SER A 22 38.48 12.20 20.36
C SER A 22 37.53 12.13 21.55
N SER A 23 37.44 10.95 22.17
CA SER A 23 36.74 10.75 23.45
C SER A 23 37.61 11.23 24.60
N HIS A 24 37.18 12.27 25.31
CA HIS A 24 37.70 12.60 26.64
C HIS A 24 36.59 12.44 27.67
N ALA A 25 36.81 11.46 28.55
CA ALA A 25 36.15 11.34 29.83
C ALA A 25 36.54 12.52 30.74
N ALA A 26 35.57 13.04 31.50
CA ALA A 26 35.82 13.83 32.68
C ALA A 26 34.84 13.40 33.77
N GLU A 27 35.45 13.06 34.89
CA GLU A 27 34.88 12.54 36.13
C GLU A 27 34.69 13.69 37.13
N ASN A 28 33.60 13.62 37.91
CA ASN A 28 33.35 14.14 39.27
C ASN A 28 33.64 15.61 39.68
N ALA A 29 32.65 16.27 40.30
CA ALA A 29 32.54 16.33 41.77
C ALA A 29 31.41 17.25 42.31
N GLU A 30 30.64 16.70 43.27
CA GLU A 30 30.06 17.28 44.51
C GLU A 30 29.06 18.47 44.46
N ALA A 31 28.02 18.58 45.31
CA ALA A 31 27.81 18.04 46.66
C ALA A 31 26.31 17.97 47.07
N ALA A 32 26.02 16.96 47.93
CA ALA A 32 25.24 16.97 49.19
C ALA A 32 23.83 17.57 49.26
N GLU A 33 22.85 17.07 50.01
CA GLU A 33 22.58 15.94 50.93
C GLU A 33 21.05 16.07 51.22
N THR A 34 20.24 15.04 51.44
CA THR A 34 20.01 14.46 52.78
C THR A 34 18.95 13.33 52.73
N SER A 35 19.21 12.25 53.50
CA SER A 35 18.30 11.28 54.18
C SER A 35 17.34 10.42 53.34
N VAL A 36 17.52 9.08 53.16
CA VAL A 36 17.43 7.93 54.12
C VAL A 36 16.03 7.85 54.74
N GLU A 37 15.18 6.83 54.60
CA GLU A 37 15.29 5.36 54.72
C GLU A 37 13.99 4.74 54.12
N GLY A 38 13.99 3.60 53.41
CA GLY A 38 13.65 2.32 54.05
C GLY A 38 12.80 1.40 53.15
N GLN A 39 13.43 0.29 52.71
CA GLN A 39 12.94 -1.09 52.59
C GLN A 39 11.60 -1.44 51.90
N GLY A 40 11.68 -2.45 51.03
CA GLY A 40 10.77 -3.60 51.14
C GLY A 40 9.94 -3.93 49.89
N MET A 41 10.39 -4.96 49.17
CA MET A 41 9.58 -5.73 48.22
C MET A 41 8.27 -6.23 48.85
N LEU A 42 7.24 -6.43 48.01
CA LEU A 42 6.55 -7.72 47.75
C LEU A 42 5.10 -7.47 47.31
N SER A 43 4.73 -8.04 46.17
CA SER A 43 3.33 -8.28 45.78
C SER A 43 2.64 -9.22 46.77
N PRO A 44 1.30 -9.23 46.77
CA PRO A 44 0.63 -10.50 46.48
C PRO A 44 -0.62 -10.38 45.60
N SER A 45 -0.92 -11.49 44.94
CA SER A 45 -2.17 -11.82 44.27
C SER A 45 -3.15 -12.50 45.24
N SER A 46 -4.47 -12.28 45.07
CA SER A 46 -5.55 -13.25 45.36
C SER A 46 -6.92 -12.68 44.93
N SER A 47 -7.54 -13.25 43.89
CA SER A 47 -8.78 -14.07 43.91
C SER A 47 -10.06 -13.31 44.33
N SER A 48 -10.90 -12.90 43.36
CA SER A 48 -12.15 -13.57 42.91
C SER A 48 -13.35 -13.37 43.85
N GLU A 49 -14.42 -12.75 43.35
CA GLU A 49 -15.78 -13.33 43.34
C GLU A 49 -16.70 -12.51 42.40
N SER A 50 -17.61 -13.27 41.82
CA SER A 50 -18.58 -13.02 40.76
C SER A 50 -19.73 -12.07 41.12
N SER A 51 -20.21 -11.32 40.13
CA SER A 51 -21.65 -11.02 40.02
C SER A 51 -22.06 -11.03 38.54
N GLU A 52 -23.05 -11.88 38.26
CA GLU A 52 -23.72 -12.00 36.97
C GLU A 52 -24.50 -10.72 36.65
N SER A 53 -24.41 -10.26 35.40
CA SER A 53 -25.52 -9.54 34.79
C SER A 53 -25.66 -9.98 33.33
N VAL A 54 -26.83 -10.54 33.07
CA VAL A 54 -27.31 -11.02 31.78
C VAL A 54 -27.92 -9.83 31.06
N PHE A 55 -27.36 -9.39 29.93
CA PHE A 55 -28.13 -8.78 28.84
C PHE A 55 -27.42 -8.96 27.49
N ASN A 56 -28.26 -9.25 26.52
CA ASN A 56 -28.03 -9.87 25.22
C ASN A 56 -27.86 -8.81 24.11
N GLY A 57 -27.03 -9.11 23.12
CA GLY A 57 -27.21 -8.64 21.74
C GLY A 57 -26.07 -7.84 21.12
N SER A 58 -25.35 -8.50 20.21
CA SER A 58 -25.00 -8.04 18.86
C SER A 58 -23.55 -8.29 18.47
N GLY A 59 -23.39 -9.04 17.37
CA GLY A 59 -22.27 -8.90 16.45
C GLY A 59 -20.93 -9.46 16.91
N ALA A 60 -20.89 -10.76 17.22
CA ALA A 60 -19.62 -11.48 17.02
C ALA A 60 -19.34 -11.45 15.52
N GLY A 61 -18.44 -10.57 15.09
CA GLY A 61 -17.85 -10.60 13.76
C GLY A 61 -17.28 -11.99 13.55
N THR A 62 -17.92 -12.75 12.67
CA THR A 62 -17.33 -13.96 12.14
C THR A 62 -16.11 -13.52 11.36
N SER A 63 -14.91 -13.69 11.90
CA SER A 63 -13.74 -13.87 11.06
C SER A 63 -13.94 -15.19 10.33
N SER A 64 -14.73 -15.17 9.28
CA SER A 64 -14.75 -16.26 8.32
C SER A 64 -13.38 -16.24 7.68
N GLU A 65 -12.56 -17.23 8.03
CA GLU A 65 -11.37 -17.58 7.25
C GLU A 65 -11.72 -17.52 5.76
N PRO A 66 -10.83 -16.99 4.91
CA PRO A 66 -11.10 -16.88 3.49
C PRO A 66 -11.50 -18.23 2.92
N VAL A 67 -12.57 -18.26 2.13
CA VAL A 67 -13.04 -19.50 1.52
C VAL A 67 -12.04 -19.88 0.45
N THR A 68 -11.40 -21.05 0.57
CA THR A 68 -10.50 -21.59 -0.45
C THR A 68 -11.17 -22.75 -1.18
N ASP A 69 -10.78 -22.98 -2.44
CA ASP A 69 -11.18 -24.17 -3.20
C ASP A 69 -9.99 -24.81 -3.93
N GLU A 70 -10.19 -26.02 -4.47
CA GLU A 70 -9.14 -26.75 -5.19
C GLU A 70 -8.64 -26.00 -6.43
N LYS A 71 -9.49 -25.17 -7.05
CA LYS A 71 -9.12 -24.39 -8.24
C LYS A 71 -8.13 -23.29 -7.88
N LEU A 72 -8.46 -22.50 -6.87
CA LEU A 72 -7.62 -21.45 -6.32
C LEU A 72 -6.27 -22.01 -5.86
N GLU A 73 -6.27 -23.11 -5.12
CA GLU A 73 -5.04 -23.80 -4.69
C GLU A 73 -4.18 -24.25 -5.87
N THR A 74 -4.81 -24.70 -6.95
CA THR A 74 -4.13 -25.13 -8.17
C THR A 74 -3.46 -23.95 -8.87
N ILE A 75 -4.19 -22.84 -9.06
CA ILE A 75 -3.63 -21.66 -9.75
C ILE A 75 -2.56 -20.97 -8.89
N LEU A 76 -2.71 -20.92 -7.56
CA LEU A 76 -1.68 -20.39 -6.67
C LEU A 76 -0.38 -21.21 -6.76
N LYS A 77 -0.45 -22.55 -6.79
CA LYS A 77 0.73 -23.40 -6.98
C LYS A 77 1.37 -23.20 -8.34
N GLN A 78 0.57 -23.05 -9.40
CA GLN A 78 1.07 -22.77 -10.74
C GLN A 78 1.81 -21.43 -10.78
N VAL A 79 1.21 -20.36 -10.25
CA VAL A 79 1.83 -19.04 -10.15
C VAL A 79 3.11 -19.10 -9.32
N GLN A 80 3.08 -19.73 -8.14
CA GLN A 80 4.25 -19.89 -7.28
C GLN A 80 5.43 -20.56 -7.99
N SER A 81 5.17 -21.56 -8.83
CA SER A 81 6.22 -22.27 -9.57
C SER A 81 6.87 -21.45 -10.70
N GLN A 82 6.23 -20.35 -11.11
CA GLN A 82 6.67 -19.50 -12.22
C GLN A 82 7.21 -18.14 -11.75
N LEU A 83 7.09 -17.82 -10.46
CA LEU A 83 7.69 -16.62 -9.88
C LEU A 83 9.23 -16.73 -9.91
N PRO A 84 9.94 -15.71 -10.45
CA PRO A 84 11.40 -15.74 -10.56
C PRO A 84 12.06 -15.40 -9.22
N ALA A 85 12.29 -16.42 -8.39
CA ALA A 85 12.89 -16.26 -7.06
C ALA A 85 14.31 -15.64 -7.09
N GLU A 86 15.00 -15.71 -8.24
CA GLU A 86 16.28 -15.05 -8.48
C GLU A 86 16.16 -13.55 -8.80
N ASN A 87 14.96 -13.08 -9.15
CA ASN A 87 14.67 -11.68 -9.44
C ASN A 87 13.77 -11.07 -8.36
N GLY A 88 14.30 -11.00 -7.14
CA GLY A 88 13.67 -10.31 -6.00
C GLY A 88 12.67 -11.14 -5.21
N THR A 89 12.01 -10.48 -4.26
CA THR A 89 10.97 -11.05 -3.40
C THR A 89 9.60 -10.72 -4.00
N TRP A 90 8.72 -11.71 -4.04
CA TRP A 90 7.40 -11.60 -4.66
C TRP A 90 6.30 -11.97 -3.68
N ALA A 91 5.19 -11.26 -3.75
CA ALA A 91 3.92 -11.64 -3.12
C ALA A 91 2.79 -11.52 -4.16
N VAL A 92 1.78 -12.38 -4.04
CA VAL A 92 0.64 -12.40 -4.95
C VAL A 92 -0.65 -12.61 -4.17
N PHE A 93 -1.71 -11.90 -4.52
CA PHE A 93 -3.07 -12.18 -4.08
C PHE A 93 -3.96 -12.47 -5.29
N ILE A 94 -4.84 -13.46 -5.17
CA ILE A 94 -5.84 -13.81 -6.18
C ILE A 94 -7.18 -13.98 -5.48
N SER A 95 -8.22 -13.30 -5.96
CA SER A 95 -9.61 -13.58 -5.58
C SER A 95 -10.45 -13.87 -6.81
N ASP A 96 -11.17 -14.99 -6.76
CA ASP A 96 -12.27 -15.32 -7.64
C ASP A 96 -13.54 -14.66 -7.12
N LEU A 97 -13.97 -13.58 -7.79
CA LEU A 97 -15.10 -12.77 -7.36
C LEU A 97 -16.45 -13.46 -7.58
N VAL A 98 -16.51 -14.48 -8.44
CA VAL A 98 -17.75 -15.21 -8.74
C VAL A 98 -18.00 -16.30 -7.71
N ASN A 99 -16.95 -17.06 -7.36
CA ASN A 99 -17.05 -18.13 -6.38
C ASN A 99 -16.78 -17.66 -4.94
N GLY A 100 -16.32 -16.42 -4.77
CA GLY A 100 -16.04 -15.82 -3.47
C GLY A 100 -14.84 -16.47 -2.77
N THR A 101 -13.88 -16.99 -3.55
CA THR A 101 -12.66 -17.59 -3.01
C THR A 101 -11.48 -16.65 -3.14
N GLU A 102 -10.55 -16.71 -2.19
CA GLU A 102 -9.36 -15.87 -2.20
C GLU A 102 -8.17 -16.54 -1.52
N GLY A 103 -6.97 -16.16 -1.95
CA GLY A 103 -5.74 -16.67 -1.38
C GLY A 103 -4.51 -15.91 -1.84
N SER A 104 -3.44 -16.08 -1.09
CA SER A 104 -2.21 -15.31 -1.29
C SER A 104 -0.95 -16.16 -1.20
N LEU A 105 0.07 -15.77 -1.96
CA LEU A 105 1.43 -16.24 -1.85
C LEU A 105 2.27 -15.19 -1.12
N ASN A 106 2.94 -15.60 -0.04
CA ASN A 106 3.96 -14.80 0.65
C ASN A 106 3.44 -13.41 1.09
N ASP A 107 2.18 -13.34 1.53
CA ASP A 107 1.56 -12.10 2.01
C ASP A 107 2.30 -11.56 3.24
N GLN A 108 2.81 -10.34 3.09
CA GLN A 108 3.54 -9.63 4.11
C GLN A 108 3.60 -8.14 3.76
N LYS A 109 3.98 -7.33 4.74
CA LYS A 109 4.30 -5.92 4.54
C LYS A 109 5.47 -5.76 3.55
N MET A 110 5.23 -5.07 2.44
CA MET A 110 6.18 -4.77 1.37
C MET A 110 6.10 -3.28 0.97
N GLN A 111 7.12 -2.77 0.27
CA GLN A 111 7.11 -1.38 -0.19
C GLN A 111 5.92 -1.14 -1.13
N ALA A 112 5.04 -0.21 -0.75
CA ALA A 112 3.82 0.07 -1.50
C ALA A 112 4.08 0.77 -2.83
N ALA A 113 5.15 1.56 -2.89
CA ALA A 113 5.35 2.53 -3.97
C ALA A 113 4.06 3.35 -4.18
N SER A 114 3.56 3.47 -5.42
CA SER A 114 2.31 4.18 -5.69
C SER A 114 1.02 3.40 -5.36
N LEU A 115 1.08 2.17 -4.85
CA LEU A 115 -0.13 1.49 -4.35
C LEU A 115 -0.71 2.19 -3.12
N ILE A 116 0.10 2.94 -2.36
CA ILE A 116 -0.40 3.74 -1.21
C ILE A 116 -1.53 4.71 -1.61
N LYS A 117 -1.56 5.12 -2.89
CA LYS A 117 -2.60 6.01 -3.45
C LYS A 117 -3.99 5.39 -3.46
N LEU A 118 -4.10 4.05 -3.38
CA LEU A 118 -5.40 3.38 -3.19
C LEU A 118 -6.02 3.77 -1.85
N TYR A 119 -5.21 3.83 -0.79
CA TYR A 119 -5.66 4.18 0.56
C TYR A 119 -5.82 5.68 0.74
N ILE A 120 -5.00 6.50 0.06
CA ILE A 120 -5.27 7.95 -0.02
C ILE A 120 -6.63 8.19 -0.68
N MET A 121 -6.94 7.50 -1.79
CA MET A 121 -8.25 7.58 -2.43
C MET A 121 -9.38 7.14 -1.50
N GLY A 122 -9.24 6.01 -0.82
CA GLY A 122 -10.22 5.52 0.15
C GLY A 122 -10.49 6.53 1.27
N ALA A 123 -9.44 7.06 1.89
CA ALA A 123 -9.55 8.06 2.95
C ALA A 123 -10.18 9.38 2.46
N VAL A 124 -9.84 9.84 1.26
CA VAL A 124 -10.46 11.04 0.65
C VAL A 124 -11.95 10.80 0.44
N TYR A 125 -12.34 9.64 -0.10
CA TYR A 125 -13.74 9.33 -0.35
C TYR A 125 -14.56 9.13 0.93
N GLU A 126 -13.97 8.57 1.98
CA GLU A 126 -14.60 8.49 3.30
C GLU A 126 -14.91 9.88 3.89
N ASN A 127 -14.11 10.89 3.52
CA ASN A 127 -14.22 12.27 4.00
C ASN A 127 -14.67 13.25 2.89
N TYR A 128 -15.28 12.75 1.81
CA TYR A 128 -15.43 13.48 0.55
C TYR A 128 -16.21 14.80 0.71
N ASP A 129 -17.36 14.77 1.40
CA ASP A 129 -18.20 15.96 1.60
C ASP A 129 -17.45 17.06 2.39
N GLN A 130 -16.70 16.68 3.42
CA GLN A 130 -15.90 17.62 4.20
C GLN A 130 -14.80 18.26 3.33
N ILE A 131 -14.04 17.42 2.63
CA ILE A 131 -12.88 17.87 1.85
C ILE A 131 -13.34 18.74 0.68
N THR A 132 -14.38 18.32 -0.05
CA THR A 132 -14.93 19.11 -1.15
C THR A 132 -15.58 20.40 -0.68
N GLY A 133 -16.20 20.42 0.51
CA GLY A 133 -16.72 21.63 1.13
C GLY A 133 -15.64 22.65 1.48
N GLN A 134 -14.44 22.20 1.87
CA GLN A 134 -13.32 23.07 2.23
C GLN A 134 -12.44 23.50 1.05
N TYR A 135 -12.14 22.58 0.13
CA TYR A 135 -11.16 22.79 -0.95
C TYR A 135 -11.77 22.90 -2.35
N GLY A 136 -13.08 22.69 -2.47
CA GLY A 136 -13.81 22.73 -3.72
C GLY A 136 -13.78 21.40 -4.46
N ARG A 137 -14.95 20.96 -4.93
CA ARG A 137 -15.14 19.68 -5.62
C ARG A 137 -14.23 19.49 -6.83
N ASP A 138 -14.13 20.49 -7.71
CA ASP A 138 -13.31 20.40 -8.93
C ASP A 138 -11.82 20.15 -8.62
N SER A 139 -11.31 20.73 -7.53
CA SER A 139 -9.93 20.50 -7.08
C SER A 139 -9.75 19.06 -6.60
N VAL A 140 -10.68 18.57 -5.78
CA VAL A 140 -10.61 17.20 -5.24
C VAL A 140 -10.72 16.17 -6.35
N ASP A 141 -11.70 16.32 -7.25
CA ASP A 141 -11.96 15.37 -8.33
C ASP A 141 -10.81 15.34 -9.35
N SER A 142 -10.23 16.49 -9.71
CA SER A 142 -9.09 16.54 -10.63
C SER A 142 -7.82 15.93 -10.04
N ASN A 143 -7.59 16.11 -8.73
CA ASN A 143 -6.48 15.46 -8.04
C ASN A 143 -6.71 13.95 -7.90
N LEU A 144 -7.91 13.49 -7.55
CA LEU A 144 -8.25 12.06 -7.49
C LEU A 144 -8.03 11.41 -8.85
N TYR A 145 -8.53 12.04 -9.91
CA TYR A 145 -8.33 11.57 -11.28
C TYR A 145 -6.85 11.45 -11.64
N SER A 146 -6.06 12.50 -11.41
CA SER A 146 -4.63 12.50 -11.76
C SER A 146 -3.82 11.51 -10.90
N MET A 147 -4.12 11.43 -9.61
CA MET A 147 -3.48 10.50 -8.67
C MET A 147 -3.70 9.05 -9.08
N ILE A 148 -4.91 8.68 -9.50
CA ILE A 148 -5.22 7.29 -9.84
C ILE A 148 -4.83 6.98 -11.28
N THR A 149 -5.27 7.77 -12.26
CA THR A 149 -5.19 7.41 -13.70
C THR A 149 -3.82 7.53 -14.34
N VAL A 150 -2.96 8.42 -13.80
CA VAL A 150 -1.59 8.63 -14.29
C VAL A 150 -0.55 8.54 -13.17
N SER A 151 -0.97 8.18 -11.95
CA SER A 151 -0.11 8.06 -10.77
C SER A 151 0.59 9.36 -10.38
N ASP A 152 -0.07 10.51 -10.50
CA ASP A 152 0.53 11.80 -10.15
C ASP A 152 0.87 11.89 -8.64
N ASN A 153 2.09 12.30 -8.32
CA ASN A 153 2.58 12.39 -6.94
C ASN A 153 2.17 13.70 -6.26
N ASP A 154 2.09 14.80 -7.00
CA ASP A 154 1.73 16.10 -6.45
C ASP A 154 0.24 16.13 -6.10
N ALA A 155 -0.60 15.49 -6.92
CA ALA A 155 -2.01 15.27 -6.63
C ALA A 155 -2.22 14.42 -5.38
N ALA A 156 -1.44 13.34 -5.22
CA ALA A 156 -1.48 12.50 -4.03
C ALA A 156 -1.07 13.26 -2.77
N ASN A 157 0.02 14.04 -2.86
CA ASN A 157 0.48 14.87 -1.76
C ASN A 157 -0.54 15.96 -1.41
N THR A 158 -1.16 16.60 -2.41
CA THR A 158 -2.20 17.61 -2.22
C THR A 158 -3.43 17.03 -1.50
N LEU A 159 -3.94 15.88 -1.95
CA LEU A 159 -5.06 15.20 -1.31
C LEU A 159 -4.74 14.77 0.13
N THR A 160 -3.52 14.29 0.36
CA THR A 160 -3.06 13.95 1.72
C THR A 160 -3.03 15.20 2.60
N THR A 161 -2.51 16.33 2.11
CA THR A 161 -2.53 17.60 2.85
C THR A 161 -3.97 18.08 3.10
N TYR A 162 -4.90 17.87 2.17
CA TYR A 162 -6.31 18.20 2.36
C TYR A 162 -6.98 17.36 3.45
N LEU A 163 -6.68 16.06 3.52
CA LEU A 163 -7.14 15.18 4.60
C LEU A 163 -6.75 15.71 6.00
N GLY A 164 -5.57 16.32 6.11
CA GLY A 164 -5.08 16.92 7.34
C GLY A 164 -5.46 18.40 7.54
N GLY A 165 -6.40 18.94 6.77
CA GLY A 165 -6.81 20.34 6.91
C GLY A 165 -5.71 21.36 6.57
N GLY A 166 -4.73 20.99 5.75
CA GLY A 166 -3.55 21.79 5.43
C GLY A 166 -2.25 21.29 6.08
N ASP A 167 -2.33 20.31 6.98
CA ASP A 167 -1.17 19.67 7.60
C ASP A 167 -0.93 18.27 7.02
N SER A 168 0.19 18.08 6.33
CA SER A 168 0.54 16.80 5.72
C SER A 168 0.77 15.67 6.73
N ALA A 169 1.25 15.96 7.94
CA ALA A 169 1.45 14.93 8.96
C ALA A 169 0.11 14.42 9.50
N ALA A 170 -0.82 15.34 9.77
CA ALA A 170 -2.20 14.98 10.11
C ALA A 170 -2.89 14.23 8.96
N GLY A 171 -2.58 14.61 7.71
CA GLY A 171 -3.05 13.93 6.50
C GLY A 171 -2.61 12.47 6.40
N MET A 172 -1.31 12.21 6.59
CA MET A 172 -0.80 10.83 6.63
C MET A 172 -1.42 10.03 7.79
N GLN A 173 -1.61 10.66 8.95
CA GLN A 173 -2.31 10.02 10.07
C GLN A 173 -3.77 9.67 9.74
N ALA A 174 -4.47 10.51 8.97
CA ALA A 174 -5.83 10.22 8.51
C ALA A 174 -5.85 9.01 7.56
N VAL A 175 -4.89 8.90 6.64
CA VAL A 175 -4.73 7.71 5.77
C VAL A 175 -4.48 6.45 6.60
N ASN A 176 -3.56 6.51 7.58
CA ASN A 176 -3.29 5.37 8.46
C ASN A 176 -4.50 5.00 9.34
N SER A 177 -5.29 5.99 9.76
CA SER A 177 -6.52 5.77 10.53
C SER A 177 -7.59 5.09 9.68
N PHE A 178 -7.74 5.48 8.41
CA PHE A 178 -8.56 4.76 7.44
C PHE A 178 -8.09 3.31 7.32
N CYS A 179 -6.79 3.06 7.14
CA CYS A 179 -6.26 1.71 7.04
C CYS A 179 -6.62 0.85 8.26
N GLN A 180 -6.38 1.38 9.47
CA GLN A 180 -6.71 0.67 10.71
C GLN A 180 -8.21 0.42 10.88
N ALA A 181 -9.07 1.40 10.54
CA ALA A 181 -10.51 1.29 10.69
C ALA A 181 -11.13 0.23 9.77
N HIS A 182 -10.50 0.00 8.62
CA HIS A 182 -10.96 -0.96 7.60
C HIS A 182 -10.19 -2.29 7.60
N GLY A 183 -9.29 -2.50 8.57
CA GLY A 183 -8.55 -3.76 8.74
C GLY A 183 -7.37 -3.95 7.77
N TYR A 184 -6.87 -2.87 7.15
CA TYR A 184 -5.66 -2.87 6.32
C TYR A 184 -4.40 -2.78 7.20
N ASP A 185 -4.21 -3.77 8.07
CA ASP A 185 -3.25 -3.76 9.18
C ASP A 185 -1.78 -3.78 8.72
N GLN A 186 -1.52 -4.17 7.46
CA GLN A 186 -0.18 -4.19 6.88
C GLN A 186 0.13 -2.91 6.08
N THR A 187 -0.82 -2.00 5.99
CA THR A 187 -0.69 -0.74 5.25
C THR A 187 -0.29 0.40 6.17
N HIS A 188 0.70 1.17 5.72
CA HIS A 188 1.25 2.30 6.47
C HIS A 188 1.79 3.37 5.50
N MET A 189 1.29 4.59 5.62
CA MET A 189 1.86 5.77 4.99
C MET A 189 2.84 6.43 5.97
N GLY A 190 4.13 6.16 5.78
CA GLY A 190 5.22 6.72 6.60
C GLY A 190 5.79 8.03 6.07
N ARG A 191 5.54 8.36 4.80
CA ARG A 191 6.04 9.60 4.19
C ARG A 191 5.18 10.11 3.03
N MET A 192 5.30 11.40 2.77
CA MET A 192 4.79 12.01 1.53
C MET A 192 5.51 11.44 0.31
N LEU A 193 4.83 11.42 -0.84
CA LEU A 193 5.39 10.90 -2.08
C LEU A 193 6.61 11.72 -2.47
N LEU A 194 7.70 11.02 -2.85
CA LEU A 194 9.02 11.57 -3.18
C LEU A 194 9.80 12.24 -2.02
N ALA A 195 9.27 12.27 -0.80
CA ALA A 195 10.06 12.67 0.37
C ALA A 195 11.14 11.62 0.70
N SER A 196 12.14 12.00 1.49
CA SER A 196 13.18 11.07 1.97
C SER A 196 12.54 9.85 2.67
N ASN A 197 13.09 8.66 2.40
CA ASN A 197 12.71 7.41 3.05
C ASN A 197 13.72 6.95 4.12
N GLU A 198 14.55 7.87 4.62
CA GLU A 198 15.59 7.56 5.61
C GLU A 198 15.02 7.09 6.96
N ASN A 199 13.89 7.65 7.38
CA ASN A 199 13.28 7.36 8.68
C ASN A 199 12.08 6.42 8.58
N ASP A 200 11.34 6.46 7.46
CA ASP A 200 10.14 5.67 7.24
C ASP A 200 9.78 5.63 5.73
N ASP A 201 8.97 4.67 5.31
CA ASP A 201 8.50 4.53 3.92
C ASP A 201 7.01 4.17 3.87
N ASN A 202 6.46 4.08 2.66
CA ASN A 202 5.09 3.65 2.45
C ASN A 202 5.04 2.14 2.21
N TYR A 203 4.22 1.44 2.99
CA TYR A 203 4.08 -0.01 2.97
C TYR A 203 2.61 -0.44 2.83
N THR A 204 2.41 -1.63 2.28
CA THR A 204 1.12 -2.34 2.16
C THR A 204 1.42 -3.84 2.01
N SER A 205 0.39 -4.67 1.94
CA SER A 205 0.50 -6.06 1.52
C SER A 205 -0.39 -6.36 0.30
N VAL A 206 -0.26 -7.56 -0.25
CA VAL A 206 -1.13 -8.02 -1.34
C VAL A 206 -2.54 -8.34 -0.82
N GLY A 207 -2.66 -8.81 0.43
CA GLY A 207 -3.92 -9.01 1.12
C GLY A 207 -4.71 -7.70 1.25
N ASP A 208 -4.11 -6.67 1.87
CA ASP A 208 -4.79 -5.38 2.09
C ASP A 208 -5.25 -4.74 0.75
N CYS A 209 -4.38 -4.78 -0.27
CA CYS A 209 -4.73 -4.27 -1.60
C CYS A 209 -5.86 -5.09 -2.23
N GLY A 210 -5.82 -6.42 -2.08
CA GLY A 210 -6.82 -7.34 -2.60
C GLY A 210 -8.20 -7.08 -1.99
N HIS A 211 -8.26 -7.00 -0.67
CA HIS A 211 -9.49 -6.73 0.09
C HIS A 211 -10.08 -5.36 -0.25
N LEU A 212 -9.25 -4.32 -0.36
CA LEU A 212 -9.71 -3.00 -0.81
C LEU A 212 -10.32 -3.05 -2.22
N LEU A 213 -9.68 -3.75 -3.16
CA LEU A 213 -10.22 -3.89 -4.52
C LEU A 213 -11.51 -4.72 -4.57
N GLN A 214 -11.65 -5.75 -3.72
CA GLN A 214 -12.89 -6.51 -3.59
C GLN A 214 -14.03 -5.63 -3.07
N GLU A 215 -13.78 -4.78 -2.07
CA GLU A 215 -14.76 -3.81 -1.61
C GLU A 215 -15.13 -2.79 -2.70
N ILE A 216 -14.15 -2.22 -3.40
CA ILE A 216 -14.41 -1.30 -4.53
C ILE A 216 -15.25 -1.98 -5.63
N TYR A 217 -14.98 -3.24 -5.94
CA TYR A 217 -15.71 -4.00 -6.94
C TYR A 217 -17.19 -4.19 -6.59
N LYS A 218 -17.53 -4.30 -5.29
CA LYS A 218 -18.93 -4.43 -4.80
C LYS A 218 -19.79 -3.19 -5.08
N GLN A 219 -19.17 -2.04 -5.39
CA GLN A 219 -19.87 -0.81 -5.79
C GLN A 219 -20.98 -0.45 -4.78
N ASP A 220 -22.23 -0.32 -5.21
CA ASP A 220 -23.38 0.07 -4.38
C ASP A 220 -23.66 -0.88 -3.20
N THR A 221 -23.06 -2.07 -3.18
CA THR A 221 -23.17 -3.03 -2.08
C THR A 221 -21.94 -3.08 -1.17
N SER A 222 -20.93 -2.24 -1.43
CA SER A 222 -19.73 -2.09 -0.59
C SER A 222 -20.03 -1.38 0.73
N GLY A 223 -19.16 -1.59 1.72
CA GLY A 223 -19.08 -0.71 2.89
C GLY A 223 -18.65 0.73 2.56
N TYR A 224 -18.08 0.97 1.38
CA TYR A 224 -17.66 2.30 0.94
C TYR A 224 -18.74 3.05 0.15
N THR A 225 -19.12 4.22 0.65
CA THR A 225 -20.15 5.09 0.05
C THR A 225 -19.83 5.56 -1.38
N HIS A 226 -18.55 5.58 -1.76
CA HIS A 226 -18.07 6.01 -3.09
C HIS A 226 -17.35 4.88 -3.86
N ALA A 227 -17.66 3.61 -3.58
CA ALA A 227 -17.04 2.48 -4.29
C ALA A 227 -17.18 2.56 -5.82
N THR A 228 -18.33 3.00 -6.32
CA THR A 228 -18.56 3.20 -7.76
C THR A 228 -17.64 4.27 -8.37
N ASP A 229 -17.38 5.37 -7.65
CA ASP A 229 -16.46 6.41 -8.10
C ASP A 229 -15.01 5.92 -8.10
N MET A 230 -14.59 5.24 -7.03
CA MET A 230 -13.28 4.60 -6.93
C MET A 230 -13.03 3.61 -8.07
N PHE A 231 -14.02 2.78 -8.38
CA PHE A 231 -13.91 1.80 -9.46
C PHE A 231 -13.78 2.48 -10.82
N ASN A 232 -14.54 3.56 -11.08
CA ASN A 232 -14.44 4.32 -12.32
C ASN A 232 -13.07 4.99 -12.50
N LEU A 233 -12.42 5.46 -11.42
CA LEU A 233 -11.05 5.96 -11.48
C LEU A 233 -10.05 4.87 -11.85
N LEU A 234 -10.16 3.69 -11.24
CA LEU A 234 -9.29 2.55 -11.56
C LEU A 234 -9.47 2.07 -13.00
N LYS A 235 -10.70 2.09 -13.54
CA LYS A 235 -11.01 1.78 -14.94
C LYS A 235 -10.39 2.78 -15.93
N ALA A 236 -10.18 4.02 -15.49
CA ALA A 236 -9.56 5.07 -16.29
C ALA A 236 -8.02 5.07 -16.21
N GLN A 237 -7.41 4.06 -15.59
CA GLN A 237 -5.96 3.90 -15.55
C GLN A 237 -5.35 3.87 -16.96
N THR A 238 -4.25 4.59 -17.13
CA THR A 238 -3.51 4.65 -18.41
C THR A 238 -2.19 3.87 -18.37
N ARG A 239 -1.68 3.55 -17.17
CA ARG A 239 -0.50 2.70 -16.98
C ARG A 239 -0.90 1.22 -17.05
N CYS A 240 -0.82 0.67 -18.25
CA CYS A 240 -1.29 -0.68 -18.57
C CYS A 240 -0.17 -1.68 -18.92
N ASN A 241 1.09 -1.39 -18.56
CA ASN A 241 2.28 -2.18 -18.93
C ASN A 241 2.55 -3.41 -18.03
N LYS A 242 1.61 -3.78 -17.14
CA LYS A 242 1.72 -4.88 -16.17
C LYS A 242 0.53 -5.84 -16.28
N ILE A 243 -0.39 -5.89 -15.30
CA ILE A 243 -1.55 -6.81 -15.31
C ILE A 243 -2.30 -6.75 -16.65
N PRO A 244 -2.58 -5.55 -17.23
CA PRO A 244 -3.33 -5.49 -18.48
C PRO A 244 -2.54 -5.90 -19.73
N ALA A 245 -1.20 -5.89 -19.69
CA ALA A 245 -0.37 -5.80 -20.90
C ALA A 245 -0.45 -7.01 -21.84
N GLN A 246 -0.74 -8.20 -21.33
CA GLN A 246 -0.81 -9.45 -22.11
C GLN A 246 -2.20 -10.10 -22.11
N LEU A 247 -3.20 -9.44 -21.52
CA LEU A 247 -4.58 -9.92 -21.59
C LEU A 247 -5.09 -9.88 -23.04
N PRO A 248 -6.02 -10.79 -23.41
CA PRO A 248 -6.66 -10.74 -24.73
C PRO A 248 -7.29 -9.39 -25.03
N GLU A 249 -7.38 -9.05 -26.32
CA GLU A 249 -8.08 -7.87 -26.77
C GLU A 249 -9.54 -7.87 -26.27
N GLY A 250 -10.01 -6.72 -25.78
CA GLY A 250 -11.36 -6.54 -25.27
C GLY A 250 -11.56 -6.90 -23.79
N VAL A 251 -10.59 -7.55 -23.14
CA VAL A 251 -10.63 -7.77 -21.70
C VAL A 251 -10.50 -6.44 -20.97
N LYS A 252 -11.40 -6.21 -20.00
CA LYS A 252 -11.46 -4.96 -19.26
C LYS A 252 -10.72 -5.08 -17.94
N THR A 253 -9.95 -4.06 -17.63
CA THR A 253 -9.17 -3.97 -16.38
C THR A 253 -9.41 -2.65 -15.67
N ALA A 254 -9.35 -2.68 -14.35
CA ALA A 254 -9.30 -1.51 -13.49
C ALA A 254 -8.10 -1.70 -12.56
N ASN A 255 -7.07 -0.85 -12.63
CA ASN A 255 -5.82 -1.13 -11.92
C ASN A 255 -5.12 0.12 -11.37
N LYS A 256 -4.21 -0.13 -10.43
CA LYS A 256 -3.26 0.85 -9.92
C LYS A 256 -1.87 0.22 -9.88
N THR A 257 -0.93 0.86 -10.56
CA THR A 257 0.47 0.43 -10.54
C THR A 257 1.28 1.08 -9.41
N GLY A 258 2.40 0.47 -9.04
CA GLY A 258 3.42 1.05 -8.17
C GLY A 258 4.83 0.74 -8.64
N GLU A 259 5.70 1.74 -8.69
CA GLU A 259 7.09 1.61 -9.15
C GLU A 259 8.06 2.37 -8.24
N LEU A 260 9.20 1.76 -7.93
CA LEU A 260 10.45 2.39 -7.47
C LEU A 260 11.63 1.74 -8.20
N ASP A 261 12.87 2.15 -7.91
CA ASP A 261 14.08 1.65 -8.61
C ASP A 261 14.19 0.11 -8.63
N ASN A 262 13.78 -0.57 -7.56
CA ASN A 262 13.83 -2.02 -7.42
C ASN A 262 12.49 -2.64 -6.97
N VAL A 263 11.37 -1.94 -7.23
CA VAL A 263 10.01 -2.36 -6.86
C VAL A 263 9.09 -2.25 -8.08
N GLU A 264 8.35 -3.31 -8.35
CA GLU A 264 7.32 -3.36 -9.39
C GLU A 264 6.05 -4.01 -8.84
N ASN A 265 5.02 -3.19 -8.66
CA ASN A 265 3.73 -3.60 -8.12
C ASN A 265 2.60 -3.28 -9.11
N ASP A 266 1.52 -4.03 -9.04
CA ASP A 266 0.24 -3.72 -9.70
C ASP A 266 -0.90 -4.40 -8.95
N ALA A 267 -1.98 -3.67 -8.71
CA ALA A 267 -3.20 -4.17 -8.10
C ALA A 267 -4.34 -3.93 -9.08
N GLY A 268 -5.03 -4.98 -9.50
CA GLY A 268 -6.00 -4.89 -10.59
C GLY A 268 -7.22 -5.80 -10.43
N ILE A 269 -8.32 -5.34 -11.01
CA ILE A 269 -9.56 -6.08 -11.19
C ILE A 269 -9.71 -6.37 -12.68
N ILE A 270 -9.86 -7.63 -13.05
CA ILE A 270 -10.35 -8.03 -14.37
C ILE A 270 -11.86 -8.21 -14.22
N TYR A 271 -12.63 -7.46 -15.01
CA TYR A 271 -14.08 -7.39 -14.85
C TYR A 271 -14.84 -7.56 -16.17
N ASP A 272 -16.15 -7.77 -16.07
CA ASP A 272 -17.05 -7.99 -17.22
C ASP A 272 -16.55 -9.16 -18.09
N SER A 273 -16.06 -10.20 -17.42
CA SER A 273 -15.57 -11.45 -18.00
C SER A 273 -16.50 -12.60 -17.59
N LYS A 274 -16.22 -13.82 -18.04
CA LYS A 274 -16.98 -15.01 -17.58
C LYS A 274 -16.76 -15.24 -16.08
N ASN A 275 -15.54 -14.94 -15.61
CA ASN A 275 -15.18 -14.96 -14.21
C ASN A 275 -14.32 -13.73 -13.90
N ASP A 276 -14.87 -12.82 -13.11
CA ASP A 276 -14.19 -11.61 -12.67
C ASP A 276 -13.20 -11.98 -11.55
N VAL A 277 -12.02 -11.35 -11.57
CA VAL A 277 -10.93 -11.69 -10.64
C VAL A 277 -10.21 -10.44 -10.15
N VAL A 278 -9.84 -10.44 -8.87
CA VAL A 278 -8.85 -9.51 -8.31
C VAL A 278 -7.49 -10.18 -8.33
N ILE A 279 -6.49 -9.45 -8.81
CA ILE A 279 -5.09 -9.90 -8.81
C ILE A 279 -4.22 -8.76 -8.29
N VAL A 280 -3.36 -9.07 -7.32
CA VAL A 280 -2.35 -8.13 -6.84
C VAL A 280 -0.99 -8.79 -6.92
N PHE A 281 -0.04 -8.11 -7.56
CA PHE A 281 1.36 -8.47 -7.53
C PHE A 281 2.13 -7.38 -6.79
N MET A 282 2.98 -7.79 -5.85
CA MET A 282 4.00 -6.94 -5.27
C MET A 282 5.37 -7.60 -5.41
N SER A 283 6.38 -6.80 -5.75
CA SER A 283 7.75 -7.26 -5.83
C SER A 283 8.74 -6.20 -5.39
N GLN A 284 9.78 -6.61 -4.68
CA GLN A 284 10.84 -5.72 -4.19
C GLN A 284 12.20 -6.43 -4.23
N ASN A 285 13.29 -5.68 -4.06
CA ASN A 285 14.66 -6.20 -4.19
C ASN A 285 14.95 -6.77 -5.60
N LEU A 286 14.30 -6.20 -6.63
CA LEU A 286 14.45 -6.65 -8.01
C LEU A 286 15.87 -6.39 -8.53
N SER A 287 16.41 -7.36 -9.27
CA SER A 287 17.64 -7.18 -10.06
C SER A 287 17.33 -6.69 -11.48
N SER A 288 16.10 -6.92 -11.97
CA SER A 288 15.60 -6.43 -13.26
C SER A 288 14.11 -6.06 -13.17
N ALA A 289 13.83 -4.75 -13.12
CA ALA A 289 12.47 -4.20 -13.11
C ALA A 289 11.69 -4.52 -14.41
N GLY A 290 12.33 -4.39 -15.58
CA GLY A 290 11.69 -4.73 -16.86
C GLY A 290 11.29 -6.21 -16.96
N SER A 291 12.11 -7.12 -16.43
CA SER A 291 11.75 -8.54 -16.34
C SER A 291 10.58 -8.76 -15.39
N ALA A 292 10.53 -8.03 -14.27
CA ALA A 292 9.42 -8.12 -13.32
C ALA A 292 8.08 -7.67 -13.93
N GLN A 293 8.05 -6.58 -14.69
CA GLN A 293 6.84 -6.15 -15.41
C GLN A 293 6.32 -7.23 -16.36
N ASN A 294 7.22 -7.91 -17.09
CA ASN A 294 6.86 -9.01 -17.99
C ASN A 294 6.31 -10.22 -17.21
N THR A 295 6.92 -10.57 -16.07
CA THR A 295 6.41 -11.61 -15.17
C THR A 295 4.99 -11.30 -14.72
N ILE A 296 4.71 -10.07 -14.26
CA ILE A 296 3.36 -9.67 -13.83
C ILE A 296 2.38 -9.84 -14.99
N ALA A 297 2.70 -9.35 -16.18
CA ALA A 297 1.82 -9.46 -17.35
C ALA A 297 1.53 -10.92 -17.74
N THR A 298 2.57 -11.76 -17.80
CA THR A 298 2.47 -13.17 -18.19
C THR A 298 1.67 -13.99 -17.18
N LEU A 299 1.89 -13.77 -15.89
CA LEU A 299 1.16 -14.47 -14.84
C LEU A 299 -0.28 -13.98 -14.73
N SER A 300 -0.54 -12.69 -14.93
CA SER A 300 -1.91 -12.15 -15.01
C SER A 300 -2.68 -12.81 -16.14
N ARG A 301 -2.04 -12.98 -17.31
CA ARG A 301 -2.63 -13.72 -18.42
C ARG A 301 -2.91 -15.18 -18.08
N THR A 302 -1.96 -15.84 -17.41
CA THR A 302 -2.13 -17.22 -16.95
C THR A 302 -3.31 -17.38 -15.99
N ILE A 303 -3.48 -16.46 -15.04
CA ILE A 303 -4.60 -16.44 -14.10
C ILE A 303 -5.92 -16.21 -14.86
N TYR A 304 -5.95 -15.25 -15.78
CA TYR A 304 -7.14 -14.97 -16.59
C TYR A 304 -7.59 -16.21 -17.39
N ASP A 305 -6.69 -16.83 -18.14
CA ASP A 305 -6.98 -18.01 -18.97
C ASP A 305 -7.40 -19.23 -18.13
N TYR A 306 -6.97 -19.31 -16.87
CA TYR A 306 -7.38 -20.38 -15.96
C TYR A 306 -8.85 -20.27 -15.55
N TYR A 307 -9.33 -19.04 -15.31
CA TYR A 307 -10.70 -18.78 -14.86
C TYR A 307 -11.72 -18.58 -16.00
N ASN A 308 -11.28 -18.17 -17.20
CA ASN A 308 -12.16 -17.77 -18.31
C ASN A 308 -12.11 -18.73 -19.50
#